data_AF-A0AAW0AI55-F1
#
_entry.id   AF-A0AAW0AI55-F1
#
_cell.length_a   1.000
_cell.length_b   1.000
_cell.length_c   1.000
_cell.angle_alpha   90.00
_cell.angle_beta   90.00
_cell.angle_gamma   90.00
#
_symmetry.space_group_name_H-M   'P 1'
#
loop_
_entity.id
_entity.type
_entity.pdbx_description
1 polymer ?
#
loop_
_entity_poly.entity_id
_entity_poly.type
_entity_poly.pdbx_seq_one_letter_code
_entity_poly.pdbx_strand_id
1 'polypeptide(L)'
;GYNSRRVRATMNENLKTRTNYDAHPWQLDVAEALLLRVDCLVIAGTGSGKTTPFLLPLLLSENKGKFALIVSPLLSLQAEQVR
;
A
#
# COMPACT_ATOMS: atom_id res chain seq x y z
N GLY A 1 15.06 11.99 12.18
CA GLY A 1 14.07 11.08 12.80
C GLY A 1 12.96 10.77 11.81
N TYR A 2 12.28 9.64 11.98
CA TYR A 2 11.10 9.29 11.16
C TYR A 2 9.95 10.30 11.40
N ASN A 3 9.21 10.65 10.34
CA ASN A 3 8.07 11.57 10.42
C ASN A 3 6.86 10.95 9.72
N SER A 4 5.94 10.42 10.52
CA SER A 4 4.72 9.75 10.06
C SER A 4 3.88 10.62 9.13
N ARG A 5 3.59 11.88 9.54
CA ARG A 5 2.75 12.78 8.74
C ARG A 5 3.33 13.02 7.35
N ARG A 6 4.64 13.27 7.26
CA ARG A 6 5.32 13.50 5.98
C ARG A 6 5.26 12.26 5.10
N VAL A 7 5.62 11.10 5.65
CA VAL A 7 5.69 9.84 4.88
C VAL A 7 4.31 9.44 4.36
N ARG A 8 3.26 9.56 5.19
CA ARG A 8 1.87 9.29 4.79
C ARG A 8 1.39 10.25 3.71
N ALA A 9 1.70 11.53 3.83
CA ALA A 9 1.36 12.52 2.80
C ALA A 9 2.03 12.18 1.46
N THR A 10 3.33 11.87 1.47
CA THR A 10 4.06 11.48 0.27
C THR A 10 3.51 10.20 -0.37
N MET A 11 3.18 9.19 0.44
CA MET A 11 2.53 7.95 -0.04
C MET A 11 1.19 8.26 -0.74
N ASN A 12 0.34 9.10 -0.12
CA ASN A 12 -0.96 9.46 -0.68
C ASN A 12 -0.84 10.31 -1.95
N GLU A 13 0.06 11.29 -1.97
CA GLU A 13 0.33 12.14 -3.14
C GLU A 13 0.80 11.30 -4.32
N ASN A 14 1.77 10.41 -4.11
CA ASN A 14 2.28 9.54 -5.17
C ASN A 14 1.22 8.56 -5.70
N LEU A 15 0.33 8.07 -4.83
CA LEU A 15 -0.81 7.27 -5.25
C LEU A 15 -1.78 8.09 -6.11
N LYS A 16 -2.20 9.25 -5.60
CA LYS A 16 -3.14 10.15 -6.26
C LYS A 16 -2.67 10.56 -7.65
N THR A 17 -1.38 10.89 -7.80
CA THR A 17 -0.80 11.25 -9.11
C THR A 17 -0.86 10.09 -10.12
N ARG A 18 -0.83 8.83 -9.68
CA ARG A 18 -0.83 7.65 -10.57
C ARG A 18 -2.22 7.11 -10.86
N THR A 19 -3.16 7.24 -9.92
CA THR A 19 -4.45 6.54 -9.97
C THR A 19 -5.66 7.45 -9.81
N ASN A 20 -5.47 8.75 -9.52
CA ASN A 20 -6.54 9.68 -9.16
C ASN A 20 -7.40 9.22 -7.95
N TYR A 21 -6.81 8.43 -7.05
CA TYR A 21 -7.46 7.89 -5.86
C TYR A 21 -6.72 8.33 -4.59
N ASP A 22 -7.47 8.80 -3.60
CA ASP A 22 -6.97 9.10 -2.27
C ASP A 22 -7.11 7.86 -1.37
N ALA A 23 -6.01 7.48 -0.71
CA ALA A 23 -6.00 6.36 0.20
C ALA A 23 -6.90 6.63 1.41
N HIS A 24 -7.64 5.62 1.84
CA HIS A 24 -8.36 5.67 3.11
C HIS A 24 -7.37 5.72 4.29
N PRO A 25 -7.75 6.34 5.43
CA PRO A 25 -6.88 6.42 6.60
C PRO A 25 -6.31 5.07 7.06
N TRP A 26 -7.14 4.02 7.08
CA TRP A 26 -6.71 2.67 7.47
C TRP A 26 -5.69 2.06 6.49
N GLN A 27 -5.75 2.44 5.21
CA GLN A 27 -4.78 1.95 4.21
C GLN A 27 -3.40 2.56 4.47
N LEU A 28 -3.37 3.83 4.87
CA LEU A 28 -2.14 4.53 5.27
C LEU A 28 -1.58 3.96 6.58
N ASP A 29 -2.43 3.57 7.54
CA ASP A 29 -2.02 2.92 8.79
C ASP A 29 -1.31 1.60 8.53
N VAL A 30 -1.90 0.75 7.68
CA VAL A 30 -1.32 -0.54 7.30
C VAL A 30 -0.04 -0.35 6.48
N ALA A 31 -0.03 0.57 5.52
CA ALA A 31 1.16 0.85 4.71
C ALA A 31 2.34 1.36 5.56
N GLU A 32 2.07 2.23 6.53
CA GLU A 32 3.07 2.71 7.47
C GLU A 32 3.58 1.58 8.38
N ALA A 33 2.71 0.72 8.88
CA ALA A 33 3.12 -0.45 9.65
C ALA A 33 4.04 -1.39 8.84
N LEU A 34 3.69 -1.66 7.57
CA LEU A 34 4.54 -2.42 6.66
C LEU A 34 5.91 -1.76 6.44
N LEU A 35 5.94 -0.43 6.25
CA LEU A 35 7.18 0.33 6.09
C LEU A 35 8.06 0.26 7.33
N LEU A 36 7.44 0.30 8.51
CA LEU A 36 8.10 0.21 9.82
C LEU A 36 8.41 -1.24 10.25
N ARG A 37 8.09 -2.23 9.40
CA ARG A 37 8.29 -3.67 9.65
C ARG A 37 7.54 -4.17 10.88
N VAL A 38 6.32 -3.68 11.07
CA VAL A 38 5.39 -4.12 12.12
C VAL A 38 4.34 -5.03 11.49
N ASP A 39 4.17 -6.22 12.06
CA ASP A 39 3.15 -7.18 11.62
C ASP A 39 1.74 -6.64 11.87
N CYS A 40 0.81 -6.91 10.95
CA CYS A 40 -0.56 -6.42 11.01
C CYS A 40 -1.58 -7.49 10.60
N LEU A 41 -2.72 -7.50 11.28
CA LEU A 41 -3.93 -8.23 10.86
C LEU A 41 -4.97 -7.22 10.41
N VAL A 42 -5.44 -7.36 9.16
CA VAL A 42 -6.44 -6.45 8.57
C VAL A 42 -7.71 -7.22 8.25
N ILE A 43 -8.83 -6.78 8.81
CA ILE A 43 -10.17 -7.30 8.48
C ILE A 43 -10.89 -6.23 7.66
N ALA A 44 -11.08 -6.49 6.37
CA ALA A 44 -11.75 -5.56 5.47
C ALA A 44 -12.57 -6.30 4.39
N GLY A 45 -13.74 -5.76 4.07
CA GLY A 45 -14.69 -6.34 3.12
C GLY A 45 -14.14 -6.46 1.69
N THR A 46 -14.75 -7.31 0.87
CA THR A 46 -14.43 -7.41 -0.56
C THR A 46 -14.67 -6.07 -1.25
N GLY A 47 -13.79 -5.69 -2.19
CA GLY A 47 -13.86 -4.40 -2.88
C GLY A 47 -13.38 -3.19 -2.06
N SER A 48 -12.99 -3.36 -0.80
CA SER A 48 -12.56 -2.25 0.06
C SER A 48 -11.20 -1.63 -0.30
N GLY A 49 -10.50 -2.17 -1.30
CA GLY A 49 -9.14 -1.71 -1.65
C GLY A 49 -8.04 -2.28 -0.74
N LYS A 50 -8.13 -3.58 -0.38
CA LYS A 50 -7.09 -4.29 0.41
C LYS A 50 -5.72 -4.35 -0.26
N THR A 51 -5.64 -4.13 -1.58
CA THR A 51 -4.38 -4.14 -2.31
C THR A 51 -3.57 -2.86 -2.11
N THR A 52 -4.24 -1.72 -1.95
CA THR A 52 -3.61 -0.39 -1.84
C THR A 52 -2.51 -0.32 -0.77
N PRO A 53 -2.69 -0.83 0.46
CA PRO A 53 -1.66 -0.76 1.50
C PRO A 53 -0.33 -1.43 1.12
N PHE A 54 -0.34 -2.48 0.29
CA PHE A 54 0.88 -3.16 -0.14
C PHE A 54 1.64 -2.36 -1.20
N LEU A 55 0.95 -1.51 -1.97
CA LEU A 55 1.53 -0.70 -3.03
C LEU A 55 2.16 0.59 -2.48
N LEU A 56 1.51 1.21 -1.49
CA LEU A 56 1.89 2.52 -0.96
C LEU A 56 3.38 2.63 -0.55
N PRO A 57 3.99 1.68 0.17
CA PRO A 57 5.41 1.76 0.53
C PRO A 57 6.33 1.73 -0.70
N LEU A 58 5.95 1.04 -1.77
CA LEU A 58 6.75 0.92 -2.99
C LEU A 58 6.76 2.23 -3.82
N LEU A 59 5.82 3.14 -3.54
CA LEU A 59 5.75 4.44 -4.20
C LEU A 59 6.73 5.47 -3.62
N LEU A 60 7.40 5.17 -2.51
CA LEU A 60 8.42 6.04 -1.92
C LEU A 60 9.74 5.96 -2.70
N SER A 61 10.37 7.11 -2.94
CA SER A 61 11.67 7.18 -3.63
C SER A 61 12.77 6.39 -2.92
N GLU A 62 12.77 6.39 -1.59
CA GLU A 62 13.68 5.62 -0.73
C GLU A 62 13.52 4.10 -0.88
N ASN A 63 12.38 3.65 -1.43
CA ASN A 63 12.09 2.24 -1.70
C ASN A 63 12.21 1.88 -3.18
N LYS A 64 12.78 2.77 -4.01
CA LYS A 64 13.05 2.47 -5.42
C LYS A 64 13.93 1.23 -5.55
N GLY A 65 13.49 0.26 -6.36
CA GLY A 65 14.18 -1.02 -6.56
C GLY A 65 13.84 -2.10 -5.54
N LYS A 66 13.01 -1.81 -4.53
CA LYS A 66 12.43 -2.83 -3.65
C LYS A 66 11.16 -3.41 -4.28
N PHE A 67 10.78 -4.60 -3.85
CA PHE A 67 9.54 -5.27 -4.26
C PHE A 67 8.79 -5.82 -3.04
N ALA A 68 7.48 -6.02 -3.20
CA ALA A 68 6.64 -6.72 -2.22
C ALA A 68 6.23 -8.08 -2.80
N LEU A 69 6.39 -9.15 -2.02
CA LEU A 69 5.87 -10.47 -2.37
C LEU A 69 4.46 -10.63 -1.79
N ILE A 70 3.45 -10.61 -2.66
CA ILE A 70 2.06 -10.81 -2.26
C ILE A 70 1.66 -12.24 -2.63
N VAL A 71 1.30 -13.04 -1.63
CA VAL A 71 0.85 -14.42 -1.82
C VAL A 71 -0.68 -14.44 -1.80
N SER A 72 -1.29 -14.89 -2.90
CA SER A 72 -2.74 -15.06 -3.03
C SER A 72 -3.04 -16.44 -3.61
N PRO A 73 -3.97 -17.21 -3.04
CA PRO A 73 -4.33 -18.55 -3.55
C PRO A 73 -5.14 -18.52 -4.86
N LEU A 74 -5.62 -17.35 -5.29
CA LEU A 74 -6.53 -17.21 -6.44
C LEU A 74 -5.79 -16.66 -7.67
N LEU A 75 -5.43 -17.53 -8.61
CA LEU A 75 -4.69 -17.18 -9.84
C LEU A 75 -5.45 -16.20 -10.75
N SER A 76 -6.78 -16.31 -10.83
CA SER A 76 -7.61 -15.40 -11.63
C SER A 76 -7.55 -13.95 -11.11
N LEU A 77 -7.52 -13.76 -9.80
CA LEU A 77 -7.38 -12.45 -9.17
C LEU A 77 -5.98 -11.86 -9.36
N GLN A 78 -4.93 -12.68 -9.43
CA GLN A 78 -3.58 -12.19 -9.70
C GLN A 78 -3.48 -11.58 -11.10
N ALA A 79 -4.12 -12.19 -12.10
CA ALA A 79 -4.13 -11.67 -13.47
C ALA A 79 -4.81 -10.30 -13.57
N GLU A 80 -5.88 -10.07 -12.81
CA GLU A 80 -6.55 -8.76 -12.74
C GLU A 80 -5.74 -7.70 -11.99
N GLN A 81 -4.94 -8.08 -10.99
CA GLN A 81 -4.14 -7.14 -10.19
C GLN A 81 -2.86 -6.66 -10.90
N VAL A 82 -2.41 -7.37 -11.93
CA VAL A 82 -1.25 -6.98 -12.76
C VAL A 82 -1.67 -6.11 -13.95
N ARG A 83 -2.94 -6.18 -14.37
CA ARG A 83 -3.47 -5.49 -15.55
C ARG A 83 -3.77 -4.02 -15.26
#